data_AF-A0A3E4N8E8-F1
#
_entry.id   AF-A0A3E4N8E8-F1
#
_cell.length_a   1.000
_cell.length_b   1.000
_cell.length_c   1.000
_cell.angle_alpha   90.00
_cell.angle_beta   90.00
_cell.angle_gamma   90.00
#
_symmetry.space_group_name_H-M   'P 1'
#
loop_
_entity.id
_entity.type
_entity.pdbx_description
1 polymer ?
#
loop_
_entity_poly.entity_id
_entity_poly.type
_entity_poly.pdbx_seq_one_letter_code
_entity_poly.pdbx_strand_id
1 'polypeptide(L)'
;MRYTRLIGTVIAFCMAVPLFAQQYKATIPYRMVGEKMIIEMKVNGTIRPFIFDTGGRTALTTKASQALQITATDSMKVTDVNNVESYYQTTRIENLTTPDDVINFKNAPSLIINEVKGWECFGVDGIIGSDLFANTIVSIDSQAKNIIVTSAEKPSTVSLRKMLNFTKGGGMPIINIQIAPVSNITVLFDTGSPSLLSLIESDFERIKPEASMEVVSEGYGEGSIGVAGQADKASSYRVYIPLLSVGATKFRNLTTHTDKHPYTLLGVKLLQYGKVTIDYPRGRFYFEAFQPDNEINNQCNNFDLTVKDGDLYVSTVWSSTKGKIEVGDKVIKINGKPAKKYDFCESILNGIPELKEKKQTKLTIETASGIKNIIYKKE
;
A
#
# COMPACT_ATOMS: atom_id res chain seq x y z
N MET A 1 -42.77 -27.73 -72.94
CA MET A 1 -41.63 -27.53 -72.03
C MET A 1 -42.15 -27.23 -70.63
N ARG A 2 -42.04 -28.18 -69.68
CA ARG A 2 -42.38 -27.96 -68.27
C ARG A 2 -41.10 -27.59 -67.52
N TYR A 3 -41.04 -26.40 -66.93
CA TYR A 3 -39.97 -26.00 -66.03
C TYR A 3 -40.35 -26.38 -64.59
N THR A 4 -39.73 -27.43 -64.05
CA THR A 4 -39.76 -27.76 -62.63
C THR A 4 -38.71 -26.90 -61.92
N ARG A 5 -39.16 -25.95 -61.09
CA ARG A 5 -38.26 -25.23 -60.17
C ARG A 5 -38.08 -26.06 -58.91
N LEU A 6 -36.88 -26.60 -58.70
CA LEU A 6 -36.45 -27.10 -57.39
C LEU A 6 -36.07 -25.89 -56.52
N ILE A 7 -36.77 -25.70 -55.40
CA ILE A 7 -36.36 -24.78 -54.34
C ILE A 7 -35.53 -25.60 -53.37
N GLY A 8 -34.21 -25.41 -53.40
CA GLY A 8 -33.29 -26.00 -52.43
C GLY A 8 -33.20 -25.11 -51.19
N THR A 9 -33.69 -25.58 -50.05
CA THR A 9 -33.51 -24.92 -48.75
C THR A 9 -32.10 -25.21 -48.25
N VAL A 10 -31.22 -24.19 -48.25
CA VAL A 10 -29.90 -24.28 -47.61
C VAL A 10 -30.10 -24.08 -46.10
N ILE A 11 -29.98 -25.16 -45.34
CA ILE A 11 -29.95 -25.10 -43.87
C ILE A 11 -28.51 -24.78 -43.46
N ALA A 12 -28.25 -23.52 -43.12
CA ALA A 12 -26.99 -23.11 -42.53
C ALA A 12 -26.92 -23.61 -41.08
N PHE A 13 -26.12 -24.65 -40.84
CA PHE A 13 -25.83 -25.16 -39.50
C PHE A 13 -24.81 -24.21 -38.85
N CYS A 14 -25.29 -23.18 -38.15
CA CYS A 14 -24.44 -22.38 -37.26
C CYS A 14 -23.99 -23.25 -36.08
N MET A 15 -22.83 -23.91 -36.22
CA MET A 15 -22.12 -24.47 -35.08
C MET A 15 -21.65 -23.31 -34.20
N ALA A 16 -22.43 -22.98 -33.18
CA ALA A 16 -21.98 -22.15 -32.07
C ALA A 16 -20.95 -22.96 -31.30
N VAL A 17 -19.66 -22.80 -31.64
CA VAL A 17 -18.57 -23.28 -30.79
C VAL A 17 -18.61 -22.42 -29.54
N PRO A 18 -18.87 -22.97 -28.33
CA PRO A 18 -18.69 -22.19 -27.12
C PRO A 18 -17.22 -21.81 -27.04
N LEU A 19 -16.91 -20.53 -27.22
CA LEU A 19 -15.63 -19.98 -26.79
C LEU A 19 -15.57 -20.13 -25.27
N PHE A 20 -15.07 -21.27 -24.80
CA PHE A 20 -14.62 -21.37 -23.43
C PHE A 20 -13.40 -20.45 -23.31
N ALA A 21 -13.58 -19.31 -22.63
CA ALA A 21 -12.46 -18.47 -22.24
C ALA A 21 -11.45 -19.34 -21.49
N GLN A 22 -10.20 -19.34 -21.95
CA GLN A 22 -9.15 -20.18 -21.41
C GLN A 22 -8.87 -19.77 -19.96
N GLN A 23 -9.09 -20.68 -19.02
CA GLN A 23 -8.72 -20.44 -17.65
C GLN A 23 -7.20 -20.32 -17.55
N TYR A 24 -6.74 -19.24 -16.91
CA TYR A 24 -5.32 -19.00 -16.69
C TYR A 24 -5.03 -18.80 -15.20
N LYS A 25 -3.79 -19.11 -14.82
CA LYS A 25 -3.26 -18.92 -13.48
C LYS A 25 -1.80 -18.50 -13.61
N ALA A 26 -1.53 -17.21 -13.45
CA ALA A 26 -0.18 -16.68 -13.37
C ALA A 26 0.30 -16.64 -11.92
N THR A 27 1.61 -16.79 -11.74
CA THR A 27 2.29 -16.63 -10.46
C THR A 27 3.31 -15.50 -10.58
N ILE A 28 3.18 -14.50 -9.72
CA ILE A 28 4.08 -13.35 -9.64
C ILE A 28 4.79 -13.41 -8.28
N PRO A 29 6.06 -13.81 -8.22
CA PRO A 29 6.84 -13.75 -6.99
C PRO A 29 7.01 -12.30 -6.53
N TYR A 30 7.11 -12.10 -5.22
CA TYR A 30 7.41 -10.78 -4.67
C TYR A 30 8.45 -10.83 -3.54
N ARG A 31 9.11 -9.70 -3.32
CA ARG A 31 10.00 -9.47 -2.17
C ARG A 31 9.53 -8.25 -1.38
N MET A 32 9.77 -8.24 -0.07
CA MET A 32 9.55 -7.05 0.75
C MET A 32 10.82 -6.20 0.78
N VAL A 33 10.71 -4.91 0.46
CA VAL A 33 11.80 -3.93 0.58
C VAL A 33 11.26 -2.64 1.15
N GLY A 34 11.79 -2.22 2.31
CA GLY A 34 11.30 -1.02 3.01
C GLY A 34 9.79 -1.04 3.26
N GLU A 35 9.26 -2.21 3.68
CA GLU A 35 7.81 -2.46 3.87
C GLU A 35 6.95 -2.35 2.60
N LYS A 36 7.53 -2.27 1.40
CA LYS A 36 6.83 -2.33 0.11
C LYS A 36 6.93 -3.71 -0.52
N MET A 37 5.84 -4.17 -1.16
CA MET A 37 5.84 -5.38 -1.98
C MET A 37 6.41 -5.05 -3.36
N ILE A 38 7.59 -5.60 -3.67
CA ILE A 38 8.23 -5.42 -4.98
C ILE A 38 8.00 -6.66 -5.83
N ILE A 39 7.40 -6.47 -7.00
CA ILE A 39 7.22 -7.49 -8.03
C ILE A 39 8.00 -7.13 -9.29
N GLU A 40 8.20 -8.12 -10.15
CA GLU A 40 8.73 -7.90 -11.49
C GLU A 40 7.61 -8.12 -12.53
N MET A 41 7.59 -7.29 -13.57
CA MET A 41 6.72 -7.44 -14.73
C MET A 41 7.53 -7.16 -16.00
N LYS A 42 7.14 -7.76 -17.11
CA LYS A 42 7.76 -7.48 -18.42
C LYS A 42 7.03 -6.33 -19.10
N VAL A 43 7.69 -5.20 -19.26
CA VAL A 43 7.21 -4.04 -20.03
C VAL A 43 7.78 -4.13 -21.43
N ASN A 44 6.93 -4.37 -22.43
CA ASN A 44 7.34 -4.58 -23.82
C ASN A 44 8.49 -5.60 -23.94
N GLY A 45 8.38 -6.71 -23.20
CA GLY A 45 9.37 -7.78 -23.16
C GLY A 45 10.56 -7.56 -22.21
N THR A 46 10.74 -6.36 -21.65
CA THR A 46 11.85 -6.07 -20.71
C THR A 46 11.39 -6.21 -19.27
N ILE A 47 12.09 -7.02 -18.45
CA ILE A 47 11.78 -7.18 -17.02
C ILE A 47 12.06 -5.88 -16.28
N ARG A 48 11.10 -5.42 -15.47
CA ARG A 48 11.13 -4.17 -14.72
C ARG A 48 10.52 -4.36 -13.31
N PRO A 49 11.11 -3.76 -12.26
CA PRO A 49 10.60 -3.85 -10.89
C PRO A 49 9.50 -2.81 -10.60
N PHE A 50 8.48 -3.19 -9.84
CA PHE A 50 7.35 -2.34 -9.47
C PHE A 50 6.93 -2.55 -8.03
N ILE A 51 6.37 -1.51 -7.41
CA ILE A 51 5.57 -1.66 -6.19
C ILE A 51 4.23 -2.27 -6.59
N PHE A 52 3.84 -3.37 -5.96
CA PHE A 52 2.49 -3.89 -6.04
C PHE A 52 1.60 -3.15 -5.04
N ASP A 53 0.60 -2.44 -5.54
CA ASP A 53 -0.23 -1.51 -4.76
C ASP A 53 -1.72 -1.69 -5.09
N THR A 54 -2.46 -2.29 -4.17
CA THR A 54 -3.90 -2.51 -4.30
C THR A 54 -4.74 -1.25 -4.06
N GLY A 55 -4.16 -0.19 -3.50
CA GLY A 55 -4.79 1.12 -3.34
C GLY A 55 -4.46 2.10 -4.48
N GLY A 56 -3.46 1.78 -5.30
CA GLY A 56 -2.96 2.61 -6.38
C GLY A 56 -3.48 2.26 -7.78
N ARG A 57 -3.12 3.13 -8.73
CA ARG A 57 -3.24 2.90 -10.18
C ARG A 57 -1.88 2.50 -10.76
N THR A 58 -1.92 1.76 -11.86
CA THR A 58 -0.73 1.40 -12.60
C THR A 58 -0.04 2.66 -13.13
N ALA A 59 1.27 2.76 -12.88
CA ALA A 59 2.05 3.95 -13.17
C ALA A 59 3.50 3.60 -13.52
N LEU A 60 4.11 4.40 -14.38
CA LEU A 60 5.54 4.42 -14.66
C LEU A 60 6.14 5.72 -14.14
N THR A 61 7.37 5.66 -13.62
CA THR A 61 8.13 6.89 -13.37
C THR A 61 8.53 7.55 -14.69
N THR A 62 8.70 8.87 -14.70
CA THR A 62 9.21 9.60 -15.87
C THR A 62 10.52 9.00 -16.39
N LYS A 63 11.44 8.66 -15.47
CA LYS A 63 12.73 8.01 -15.79
C LYS A 63 12.54 6.65 -16.47
N ALA A 64 11.65 5.81 -15.95
CA ALA A 64 11.34 4.52 -16.55
C ALA A 64 10.69 4.67 -17.94
N SER A 65 9.75 5.60 -18.08
CA SER A 65 9.08 5.91 -19.35
C SER A 65 10.10 6.32 -20.42
N GLN A 66 11.06 7.19 -20.07
CA GLN A 66 12.14 7.61 -20.97
C GLN A 66 13.07 6.44 -21.34
N ALA A 67 13.49 5.63 -20.36
CA ALA A 67 14.37 4.48 -20.59
C ALA A 67 13.73 3.40 -21.48
N LEU A 68 12.39 3.29 -21.43
CA LEU A 68 11.59 2.36 -22.24
C LEU A 68 11.10 2.97 -23.55
N GLN A 69 11.43 4.24 -23.83
CA GLN A 69 10.95 5.00 -25.00
C GLN A 69 9.41 5.04 -25.11
N ILE A 70 8.72 5.03 -23.96
CA ILE A 70 7.27 5.16 -23.87
C ILE A 70 6.94 6.64 -23.73
N THR A 71 6.13 7.16 -24.65
CA THR A 71 5.71 8.57 -24.66
C THR A 71 4.35 8.75 -24.00
N ALA A 72 4.16 9.88 -23.34
CA ALA A 72 2.83 10.32 -22.91
C ALA A 72 1.91 10.46 -24.13
N THR A 73 0.70 9.94 -24.03
CA THR A 73 -0.32 10.01 -25.09
C THR A 73 -1.44 10.99 -24.76
N ASP A 74 -1.65 11.26 -23.47
CA ASP A 74 -2.70 12.16 -22.98
C ASP A 74 -2.34 12.68 -21.57
N SER A 75 -3.24 13.44 -20.95
CA SER A 75 -3.17 13.84 -19.55
C SER A 75 -4.51 13.58 -18.86
N MET A 76 -4.46 13.14 -17.60
CA MET A 76 -5.63 12.91 -16.77
C MET A 76 -5.54 13.82 -15.56
N LYS A 77 -6.64 14.50 -15.30
CA LYS A 77 -6.85 15.24 -14.06
C LYS A 77 -7.09 14.26 -12.92
N VAL A 78 -6.23 14.29 -11.91
CA VAL A 78 -6.37 13.53 -10.68
C VAL A 78 -6.51 14.54 -9.55
N THR A 79 -7.69 14.58 -8.94
CA THR A 79 -7.92 15.38 -7.74
C THR A 79 -7.34 14.62 -6.55
N ASP A 80 -6.39 15.24 -5.86
CA ASP A 80 -5.81 14.69 -4.64
C ASP A 80 -6.75 14.88 -3.43
N VAL A 81 -6.28 14.41 -2.28
CA VAL A 81 -7.02 14.33 -1.02
C VAL A 81 -7.30 15.69 -0.38
N ASN A 82 -6.57 16.73 -0.79
CA ASN A 82 -6.73 18.10 -0.34
C ASN A 82 -7.56 18.94 -1.34
N ASN A 83 -8.26 18.27 -2.27
CA ASN A 83 -8.96 18.91 -3.38
C ASN A 83 -8.02 19.67 -4.35
N VAL A 84 -6.72 19.35 -4.34
CA VAL A 84 -5.75 19.91 -5.28
C VAL A 84 -5.75 19.07 -6.54
N GLU A 85 -6.08 19.71 -7.65
CA GLU A 85 -6.16 19.06 -8.94
C GLU A 85 -4.77 18.99 -9.57
N SER A 86 -4.22 17.78 -9.64
CA SER A 86 -2.94 17.50 -10.28
C SER A 86 -3.18 16.82 -11.62
N TYR A 87 -2.57 17.33 -12.69
CA TYR A 87 -2.61 16.68 -13.99
C TYR A 87 -1.45 15.69 -14.09
N TYR A 88 -1.77 14.41 -14.24
CA TYR A 88 -0.80 13.38 -14.53
C TYR A 88 -0.81 13.07 -16.01
N GLN A 89 0.36 12.97 -16.61
CA GLN A 89 0.48 12.42 -17.95
C GLN A 89 0.02 10.96 -17.94
N THR A 90 -0.58 10.50 -19.02
CA THR A 90 -1.01 9.12 -19.19
C THR A 90 -0.42 8.53 -20.46
N THR A 91 -0.26 7.21 -20.46
CA THR A 91 0.21 6.43 -21.59
C THR A 91 -0.45 5.05 -21.59
N ARG A 92 -0.16 4.25 -22.61
CA ARG A 92 -0.51 2.83 -22.67
C ARG A 92 0.73 2.00 -22.90
N ILE A 93 0.94 1.03 -22.03
CA ILE A 93 1.97 0.01 -22.20
C ILE A 93 1.41 -1.01 -23.19
N GLU A 94 2.08 -1.21 -24.32
CA GLU A 94 1.61 -2.11 -25.38
C GLU A 94 1.46 -3.54 -24.86
N ASN A 95 2.49 -4.06 -24.20
CA ASN A 95 2.49 -5.39 -23.59
C ASN A 95 3.04 -5.31 -22.16
N LEU A 96 2.18 -5.55 -21.17
CA LEU A 96 2.57 -5.71 -19.78
C LEU A 96 2.33 -7.16 -19.36
N THR A 97 3.39 -7.95 -19.25
CA THR A 97 3.29 -9.41 -19.12
C THR A 97 3.80 -9.89 -17.77
N THR A 98 3.16 -10.91 -17.20
CA THR A 98 3.62 -11.58 -15.98
C THR A 98 4.98 -12.27 -16.20
N PRO A 99 5.81 -12.46 -15.16
CA PRO A 99 7.14 -13.05 -15.32
C PRO A 99 7.14 -14.43 -15.99
N ASP A 100 6.09 -15.21 -15.75
CA ASP A 100 5.87 -16.56 -16.27
C ASP A 100 5.23 -16.61 -17.68
N ASP A 101 5.03 -15.46 -18.33
CA ASP A 101 4.43 -15.31 -19.66
C ASP A 101 2.99 -15.83 -19.79
N VAL A 102 2.31 -16.11 -18.66
CA VAL A 102 0.94 -16.65 -18.66
C VAL A 102 -0.10 -15.58 -18.98
N ILE A 103 0.07 -14.35 -18.48
CA ILE A 103 -0.86 -13.24 -18.72
C ILE A 103 -0.12 -12.10 -19.41
N ASN A 104 -0.69 -11.60 -20.51
CA ASN A 104 -0.26 -10.37 -21.15
C ASN A 104 -1.42 -9.36 -21.18
N PHE A 105 -1.28 -8.28 -20.40
CA PHE A 105 -2.19 -7.15 -20.43
C PHE A 105 -1.82 -6.24 -21.60
N LYS A 106 -2.61 -6.33 -22.68
CA LYS A 106 -2.42 -5.50 -23.88
C LYS A 106 -2.97 -4.09 -23.68
N ASN A 107 -2.23 -3.09 -24.15
CA ASN A 107 -2.61 -1.67 -24.08
C ASN A 107 -2.98 -1.23 -22.65
N ALA A 108 -2.21 -1.72 -21.68
CA ALA A 108 -2.44 -1.49 -20.26
C ALA A 108 -2.34 0.02 -19.97
N PRO A 109 -3.38 0.63 -19.36
CA PRO A 109 -3.33 2.05 -19.00
C PRO A 109 -2.25 2.27 -17.93
N SER A 110 -1.49 3.35 -18.07
CA SER A 110 -0.49 3.74 -17.10
C SER A 110 -0.47 5.25 -16.93
N LEU A 111 -0.38 5.71 -15.68
CA LEU A 111 0.03 7.07 -15.39
C LEU A 111 1.54 7.22 -15.62
N ILE A 112 2.00 8.45 -15.82
CA ILE A 112 3.41 8.83 -15.73
C ILE A 112 3.53 9.74 -14.52
N ILE A 113 4.28 9.28 -13.52
CA ILE A 113 4.54 9.99 -12.27
C ILE A 113 5.93 10.61 -12.32
N ASN A 114 6.02 11.88 -11.94
CA ASN A 114 7.29 12.57 -11.79
C ASN A 114 8.12 11.93 -10.67
N GLU A 115 9.42 12.19 -10.69
CA GLU A 115 10.31 11.67 -9.64
C GLU A 115 9.89 12.20 -8.27
N VAL A 116 9.79 11.28 -7.32
CA VAL A 116 9.40 11.54 -5.94
C VAL A 116 10.58 11.23 -5.04
N LYS A 117 11.02 12.19 -4.23
CA LYS A 117 12.15 11.99 -3.32
C LYS A 117 11.87 10.82 -2.36
N GLY A 118 12.81 9.89 -2.25
CA GLY A 118 12.71 8.67 -1.46
C GLY A 118 12.17 7.45 -2.21
N TRP A 119 11.57 7.63 -3.39
CA TRP A 119 11.14 6.49 -4.21
C TRP A 119 12.30 5.76 -4.87
N GLU A 120 13.36 6.50 -5.21
CA GLU A 120 14.61 5.97 -5.75
C GLU A 120 15.21 4.89 -4.83
N CYS A 121 14.93 4.97 -3.52
CA CYS A 121 15.40 4.02 -2.53
C CYS A 121 14.82 2.61 -2.72
N PHE A 122 13.63 2.47 -3.32
CA PHE A 122 13.03 1.16 -3.55
C PHE A 122 13.54 0.49 -4.84
N GLY A 123 14.22 1.25 -5.71
CA GLY A 123 14.75 0.75 -6.98
C GLY A 123 13.67 0.22 -7.92
N VAL A 124 12.53 0.92 -7.99
CA VAL A 124 11.38 0.55 -8.82
C VAL A 124 11.17 1.50 -9.99
N ASP A 125 10.55 0.99 -11.05
CA ASP A 125 10.20 1.74 -12.25
C ASP A 125 8.75 2.26 -12.22
N GLY A 126 7.97 1.92 -11.19
CA GLY A 126 6.63 2.44 -10.97
C GLY A 126 5.76 1.61 -10.02
N ILE A 127 4.45 1.64 -10.27
CA ILE A 127 3.41 0.93 -9.52
C ILE A 127 2.66 -0.02 -10.46
N ILE A 128 2.34 -1.22 -9.98
CA ILE A 128 1.27 -2.05 -10.53
C ILE A 128 0.06 -1.92 -9.62
N GLY A 129 -0.98 -1.26 -10.14
CA GLY A 129 -2.19 -0.91 -9.41
C GLY A 129 -3.29 -1.98 -9.47
N SER A 130 -4.35 -1.79 -8.70
CA SER A 130 -5.53 -2.67 -8.76
C SER A 130 -6.30 -2.57 -10.08
N ASP A 131 -6.16 -1.44 -10.78
CA ASP A 131 -6.79 -1.18 -12.08
C ASP A 131 -6.38 -2.19 -13.15
N LEU A 132 -5.14 -2.69 -13.11
CA LEU A 132 -4.66 -3.74 -14.02
C LEU A 132 -5.43 -5.05 -13.86
N PHE A 133 -5.90 -5.34 -12.64
CA PHE A 133 -6.48 -6.62 -12.25
C PHE A 133 -8.01 -6.63 -12.19
N ALA A 134 -8.67 -5.56 -12.64
CA ALA A 134 -10.12 -5.36 -12.50
C ALA A 134 -10.99 -6.54 -12.99
N ASN A 135 -10.49 -7.33 -13.95
CA ASN A 135 -11.18 -8.48 -14.54
C ASN A 135 -10.67 -9.85 -14.03
N THR A 136 -9.88 -9.87 -12.96
CA THR A 136 -9.17 -11.07 -12.48
C THR A 136 -9.44 -11.34 -10.99
N ILE A 137 -9.08 -12.53 -10.53
CA ILE A 137 -9.01 -12.83 -9.09
C ILE A 137 -7.54 -12.81 -8.69
N VAL A 138 -7.20 -12.03 -7.67
CA VAL A 138 -5.84 -11.88 -7.15
C VAL A 138 -5.76 -12.48 -5.76
N SER A 139 -4.85 -13.42 -5.53
CA SER A 139 -4.57 -13.99 -4.21
C SER A 139 -3.15 -13.71 -3.79
N ILE A 140 -2.95 -13.20 -2.58
CA ILE A 140 -1.67 -12.82 -2.03
C ILE A 140 -1.37 -13.76 -0.86
N ASP A 141 -0.29 -14.53 -1.00
CA ASP A 141 0.18 -15.46 0.02
C ASP A 141 1.54 -15.02 0.56
N SER A 142 1.54 -14.56 1.80
CA SER A 142 2.75 -14.07 2.47
C SER A 142 3.73 -15.15 2.89
N GLN A 143 3.26 -16.37 3.13
CA GLN A 143 4.13 -17.49 3.47
C GLN A 143 4.88 -17.98 2.24
N ALA A 144 4.19 -18.04 1.10
CA ALA A 144 4.79 -18.41 -0.19
C ALA A 144 5.52 -17.24 -0.88
N LYS A 145 5.28 -16.00 -0.45
CA LYS A 145 5.74 -14.75 -1.10
C LYS A 145 5.38 -14.68 -2.58
N ASN A 146 4.15 -15.08 -2.89
CA ASN A 146 3.62 -15.12 -4.25
C ASN A 146 2.27 -14.41 -4.34
N ILE A 147 2.04 -13.78 -5.49
CA ILE A 147 0.74 -13.29 -5.93
C ILE A 147 0.26 -14.23 -7.03
N ILE A 148 -0.93 -14.80 -6.87
CA ILE A 148 -1.58 -15.65 -7.84
C ILE A 148 -2.69 -14.85 -8.52
N VAL A 149 -2.61 -14.73 -9.84
CA VAL A 149 -3.63 -14.05 -10.66
C VAL A 149 -4.34 -15.09 -11.50
N THR A 150 -5.65 -15.22 -11.35
CA THR A 150 -6.45 -16.14 -12.14
C THR A 150 -7.52 -15.44 -12.94
N SER A 151 -7.96 -16.12 -14.00
CA SER A 151 -9.20 -15.78 -14.68
C SER A 151 -10.40 -15.89 -13.72
N ALA A 152 -11.50 -15.23 -14.07
CA ALA A 152 -12.64 -15.03 -13.16
C ALA A 152 -13.96 -15.65 -13.66
N GLU A 153 -13.91 -16.57 -14.63
CA GLU A 153 -15.12 -17.26 -15.12
C GLU A 153 -15.82 -18.02 -13.98
N LYS A 154 -15.03 -18.55 -13.04
CA LYS A 154 -15.52 -19.13 -11.78
C LYS A 154 -15.17 -18.23 -10.60
N PRO A 155 -16.04 -18.15 -9.58
CA PRO A 155 -15.72 -17.44 -8.35
C PRO A 155 -14.55 -18.09 -7.62
N SER A 156 -13.92 -17.34 -6.73
CA SER A 156 -12.95 -17.89 -5.78
C SER A 156 -13.54 -19.09 -5.02
N THR A 157 -12.71 -20.12 -4.80
CA THR A 157 -13.07 -21.30 -3.99
C THR A 157 -12.97 -21.04 -2.48
N VAL A 158 -12.52 -19.85 -2.07
CA VAL A 158 -12.42 -19.47 -0.66
C VAL A 158 -13.82 -19.40 -0.04
N SER A 159 -13.93 -19.89 1.19
CA SER A 159 -15.20 -19.93 1.93
C SER A 159 -15.85 -18.55 2.05
N LEU A 160 -17.15 -18.46 1.76
CA LEU A 160 -17.95 -17.24 1.94
C LEU A 160 -18.00 -16.75 3.39
N ARG A 161 -17.68 -17.60 4.38
CA ARG A 161 -17.57 -17.17 5.79
C ARG A 161 -16.40 -16.22 6.04
N LYS A 162 -15.42 -16.21 5.14
CA LYS A 162 -14.22 -15.35 5.21
C LYS A 162 -14.36 -14.11 4.32
N MET A 163 -15.53 -13.92 3.71
CA MET A 163 -15.79 -12.93 2.69
C MET A 163 -16.32 -11.63 3.29
N LEU A 164 -15.83 -10.52 2.76
CA LEU A 164 -16.28 -9.16 2.97
C LEU A 164 -16.62 -8.57 1.59
N ASN A 165 -17.79 -7.94 1.47
CA ASN A 165 -18.19 -7.29 0.21
C ASN A 165 -17.49 -5.94 0.07
N PHE A 166 -17.20 -5.57 -1.17
CA PHE A 166 -16.80 -4.21 -1.48
C PHE A 166 -17.96 -3.26 -1.16
N THR A 167 -17.64 -2.10 -0.61
CA THR A 167 -18.63 -1.07 -0.27
C THR A 167 -18.93 -0.14 -1.46
N LYS A 168 -18.02 -0.10 -2.44
CA LYS A 168 -18.13 0.73 -3.64
C LYS A 168 -17.69 -0.07 -4.87
N GLY A 169 -18.28 0.24 -6.02
CA GLY A 169 -17.74 -0.18 -7.32
C GLY A 169 -16.49 0.62 -7.69
N GLY A 170 -15.79 0.20 -8.76
CA GLY A 170 -14.65 0.96 -9.30
C GLY A 170 -13.27 0.29 -9.14
N GLY A 171 -13.22 -0.97 -8.71
CA GLY A 171 -11.99 -1.78 -8.80
C GLY A 171 -10.96 -1.58 -7.67
N MET A 172 -11.29 -0.83 -6.63
CA MET A 172 -10.49 -0.77 -5.39
C MET A 172 -11.10 -1.68 -4.31
N PRO A 173 -10.29 -2.42 -3.54
CA PRO A 173 -10.77 -3.33 -2.48
C PRO A 173 -11.16 -2.54 -1.21
N ILE A 174 -12.26 -1.79 -1.32
CA ILE A 174 -12.81 -1.00 -0.21
C ILE A 174 -13.86 -1.84 0.52
N ILE A 175 -13.64 -2.13 1.80
CA ILE A 175 -14.46 -3.06 2.59
C ILE A 175 -14.88 -2.42 3.92
N ASN A 176 -15.93 -2.96 4.53
CA ASN A 176 -16.28 -2.61 5.92
C ASN A 176 -15.61 -3.59 6.89
N ILE A 177 -14.97 -3.03 7.92
CA ILE A 177 -14.43 -3.77 9.06
C ILE A 177 -14.95 -3.18 10.37
N GLN A 178 -14.74 -3.87 11.47
CA GLN A 178 -15.29 -3.48 12.78
C GLN A 178 -14.19 -3.00 13.72
N ILE A 179 -14.47 -1.91 14.44
CA ILE A 179 -13.73 -1.53 15.63
C ILE A 179 -14.67 -1.64 16.83
N ALA A 180 -14.29 -2.50 17.78
CA ALA A 180 -15.11 -2.79 18.95
C ALA A 180 -15.15 -1.58 19.92
N PRO A 181 -16.27 -1.40 20.62
CA PRO A 181 -17.37 -2.34 20.78
C PRO A 181 -18.47 -2.28 19.69
N VAL A 182 -18.54 -1.26 18.82
CA VAL A 182 -19.75 -1.10 17.98
C VAL A 182 -19.59 -0.46 16.60
N SER A 183 -18.44 0.14 16.27
CA SER A 183 -18.36 1.00 15.09
C SER A 183 -17.85 0.24 13.87
N ASN A 184 -18.59 0.32 12.76
CA ASN A 184 -18.09 -0.07 11.45
C ASN A 184 -17.26 1.06 10.85
N ILE A 185 -16.21 0.70 10.14
CA ILE A 185 -15.38 1.61 9.36
C ILE A 185 -15.19 1.08 7.96
N THR A 186 -15.20 1.99 6.98
CA THR A 186 -14.90 1.67 5.60
C THR A 186 -13.40 1.87 5.38
N VAL A 187 -12.72 0.84 4.92
CA VAL A 187 -11.26 0.85 4.72
C VAL A 187 -10.89 0.42 3.32
N LEU A 188 -9.81 0.98 2.79
CA LEU A 188 -9.16 0.51 1.57
C LEU A 188 -8.07 -0.50 1.95
N PHE A 189 -8.13 -1.72 1.40
CA PHE A 189 -6.99 -2.63 1.51
C PHE A 189 -5.86 -2.18 0.58
N ASP A 190 -4.76 -1.72 1.17
CA ASP A 190 -3.69 -1.00 0.49
C ASP A 190 -2.33 -1.65 0.79
N THR A 191 -1.83 -2.44 -0.15
CA THR A 191 -0.50 -3.06 -0.07
C THR A 191 0.66 -2.07 -0.25
N GLY A 192 0.37 -0.85 -0.74
CA GLY A 192 1.27 0.29 -0.71
C GLY A 192 1.41 0.91 0.68
N SER A 193 0.47 0.67 1.60
CA SER A 193 0.54 1.19 2.98
C SER A 193 1.32 0.25 3.92
N PRO A 194 2.36 0.74 4.63
CA PRO A 194 3.23 -0.09 5.47
C PRO A 194 2.64 -0.49 6.82
N SER A 195 1.50 0.08 7.23
CA SER A 195 0.90 -0.17 8.55
C SER A 195 -0.08 -1.37 8.52
N LEU A 196 -0.60 -1.77 9.68
CA LEU A 196 -1.77 -2.65 9.73
C LEU A 196 -3.03 -1.82 9.49
N LEU A 197 -3.15 -0.69 10.18
CA LEU A 197 -4.20 0.30 10.02
C LEU A 197 -3.56 1.69 9.95
N SER A 198 -4.14 2.60 9.18
CA SER A 198 -3.88 4.05 9.26
C SER A 198 -5.22 4.75 9.17
N LEU A 199 -5.63 5.42 10.25
CA LEU A 199 -6.96 6.04 10.37
C LEU A 199 -6.94 7.42 9.73
N ILE A 200 -7.95 7.76 8.94
CA ILE A 200 -8.14 9.18 8.60
C ILE A 200 -8.73 9.92 9.79
N GLU A 201 -8.37 11.19 9.93
CA GLU A 201 -8.79 12.03 11.05
C GLU A 201 -10.33 12.08 11.20
N SER A 202 -11.07 12.15 10.10
CA SER A 202 -12.54 12.18 10.11
C SER A 202 -13.18 10.89 10.63
N ASP A 203 -12.59 9.73 10.30
CA ASP A 203 -13.03 8.44 10.87
C ASP A 203 -12.70 8.39 12.35
N PHE A 204 -11.49 8.79 12.73
CA PHE A 204 -11.08 8.82 14.14
C PHE A 204 -12.03 9.67 14.99
N GLU A 205 -12.30 10.92 14.60
CA GLU A 205 -13.19 11.82 15.36
C GLU A 205 -14.62 11.29 15.45
N ARG A 206 -15.09 10.59 14.40
CA ARG A 206 -16.40 9.95 14.39
C ARG A 206 -16.48 8.76 15.37
N ILE A 207 -15.43 7.95 15.46
CA ILE A 207 -15.45 6.68 16.20
C ILE A 207 -15.01 6.84 17.65
N LYS A 208 -14.10 7.77 17.93
CA LYS A 208 -13.55 8.03 19.26
C LYS A 208 -14.61 8.14 20.38
N PRO A 209 -15.80 8.73 20.18
CA PRO A 209 -16.85 8.78 21.21
C PRO A 209 -17.54 7.43 21.47
N GLU A 210 -17.57 6.54 20.46
CA GLU A 210 -18.31 5.27 20.47
C GLU A 210 -17.44 4.07 20.84
N ALA A 211 -16.16 4.15 20.49
CA ALA A 211 -15.18 3.13 20.79
C ALA A 211 -14.41 3.49 22.06
N SER A 212 -13.99 2.49 22.83
CA SER A 212 -13.03 2.65 23.92
C SER A 212 -11.61 2.91 23.38
N MET A 213 -11.49 3.82 22.40
CA MET A 213 -10.23 4.28 21.83
C MET A 213 -9.60 5.30 22.77
N GLU A 214 -8.29 5.23 22.91
CA GLU A 214 -7.52 6.17 23.70
C GLU A 214 -6.49 6.86 22.82
N VAL A 215 -6.38 8.20 22.93
CA VAL A 215 -5.24 8.92 22.37
C VAL A 215 -4.05 8.67 23.28
N VAL A 216 -3.12 7.83 22.82
CA VAL A 216 -1.90 7.48 23.56
C VAL A 216 -0.89 8.62 23.48
N SER A 217 -0.84 9.31 22.34
CA SER A 217 0.07 10.43 22.13
C SER A 217 -0.37 11.35 20.99
N GLU A 218 -0.20 12.65 21.17
CA GLU A 218 -0.17 13.66 20.12
C GLU A 218 1.26 13.78 19.56
N GLY A 219 1.38 13.82 18.24
CA GLY A 219 2.62 14.06 17.53
C GLY A 219 2.55 15.28 16.60
N TYR A 220 3.71 15.84 16.29
CA TYR A 220 3.90 16.86 15.27
C TYR A 220 5.17 16.55 14.49
N GLY A 221 5.08 16.47 13.17
CA GLY A 221 6.21 16.09 12.34
C GLY A 221 5.91 15.93 10.88
N GLU A 222 6.96 15.60 10.13
CA GLU A 222 6.89 15.22 8.72
C GLU A 222 6.04 13.95 8.57
N GLY A 223 5.14 13.91 7.58
CA GLY A 223 4.25 12.76 7.37
C GLY A 223 4.94 11.56 6.69
N SER A 224 4.18 10.66 6.10
CA SER A 224 4.75 9.55 5.31
C SER A 224 5.17 10.01 3.90
N ILE A 225 6.11 9.30 3.28
CA ILE A 225 6.48 9.49 1.85
C ILE A 225 5.49 8.68 0.98
N GLY A 226 4.68 9.38 0.19
CA GLY A 226 3.73 8.79 -0.78
C GLY A 226 4.12 9.08 -2.25
N VAL A 227 3.22 8.83 -3.20
CA VAL A 227 3.41 9.16 -4.65
C VAL A 227 3.51 10.69 -4.87
N ALA A 228 2.95 11.49 -3.96
CA ALA A 228 3.06 12.95 -4.01
C ALA A 228 4.32 13.50 -3.31
N GLY A 229 5.17 12.63 -2.76
CA GLY A 229 6.33 13.03 -1.97
C GLY A 229 6.11 12.96 -0.47
N GLN A 230 7.04 13.58 0.23
CA GLN A 230 7.02 13.74 1.68
C GLN A 230 5.85 14.65 2.06
N ALA A 231 4.88 14.15 2.81
CA ALA A 231 3.78 14.97 3.30
C ALA A 231 4.28 16.07 4.25
N ASP A 232 3.64 17.25 4.15
CA ASP A 232 3.92 18.43 4.97
C ASP A 232 3.81 18.12 6.47
N LYS A 233 4.46 18.96 7.28
CA LYS A 233 4.39 18.83 8.73
C LYS A 233 2.96 19.02 9.22
N ALA A 234 2.46 18.05 9.95
CA ALA A 234 1.11 18.09 10.50
C ALA A 234 1.07 17.49 11.90
N SER A 235 0.03 17.87 12.64
CA SER A 235 -0.34 17.15 13.85
C SER A 235 -0.97 15.80 13.50
N SER A 236 -0.67 14.80 14.31
CA SER A 236 -1.28 13.46 14.22
C SER A 236 -1.44 12.86 15.62
N TYR A 237 -2.30 11.86 15.74
CA TYR A 237 -2.53 11.13 16.97
C TYR A 237 -2.04 9.70 16.83
N ARG A 238 -1.44 9.15 17.89
CA ARG A 238 -1.37 7.72 18.14
C ARG A 238 -2.60 7.30 18.92
N VAL A 239 -3.29 6.32 18.38
CA VAL A 239 -4.59 5.87 18.87
C VAL A 239 -4.49 4.40 19.25
N TYR A 240 -4.84 4.09 20.48
CA TYR A 240 -5.01 2.73 20.95
C TYR A 240 -6.41 2.23 20.59
N ILE A 241 -6.46 1.03 20.02
CA ILE A 241 -7.66 0.32 19.61
C ILE A 241 -7.68 -1.02 20.34
N PRO A 242 -8.63 -1.24 21.27
CA PRO A 242 -8.70 -2.48 22.03
C PRO A 242 -8.93 -3.71 21.15
N LEU A 243 -9.79 -3.58 20.13
CA LEU A 243 -10.11 -4.66 19.21
C LEU A 243 -10.54 -4.14 17.84
N LEU A 244 -9.78 -4.53 16.82
CA LEU A 244 -10.11 -4.42 15.40
C LEU A 244 -10.50 -5.80 14.88
N SER A 245 -11.58 -5.91 14.10
CA SER A 245 -12.01 -7.18 13.51
C SER A 245 -12.14 -7.08 11.99
N VAL A 246 -11.42 -7.95 11.28
CA VAL A 246 -11.51 -8.12 9.82
C VAL A 246 -12.26 -9.42 9.55
N GLY A 247 -13.55 -9.31 9.25
CA GLY A 247 -14.45 -10.46 9.22
C GLY A 247 -14.50 -11.14 10.59
N ALA A 248 -14.23 -12.44 10.64
CA ALA A 248 -14.20 -13.20 11.89
C ALA A 248 -12.87 -13.09 12.66
N THR A 249 -11.85 -12.44 12.10
CA THR A 249 -10.50 -12.39 12.69
C THR A 249 -10.34 -11.18 13.59
N LYS A 250 -9.80 -11.39 14.78
CA LYS A 250 -9.61 -10.36 15.81
C LYS A 250 -8.14 -9.94 15.91
N PHE A 251 -7.92 -8.64 16.07
CA PHE A 251 -6.63 -7.99 16.34
C PHE A 251 -6.79 -7.15 17.60
N ARG A 252 -6.11 -7.53 18.67
CA ARG A 252 -6.24 -6.91 19.99
C ARG A 252 -5.10 -5.96 20.28
N ASN A 253 -5.38 -4.93 21.06
CA ASN A 253 -4.39 -4.03 21.64
C ASN A 253 -3.51 -3.33 20.58
N LEU A 254 -4.12 -2.93 19.46
CA LEU A 254 -3.44 -2.26 18.35
C LEU A 254 -3.22 -0.78 18.68
N THR A 255 -2.00 -0.28 18.50
CA THR A 255 -1.74 1.17 18.43
C THR A 255 -1.59 1.59 16.97
N THR A 256 -2.40 2.52 16.49
CA THR A 256 -2.32 3.07 15.12
C THR A 256 -1.99 4.57 15.16
N HIS A 257 -1.81 5.19 14.00
CA HIS A 257 -1.77 6.64 13.86
C HIS A 257 -2.95 7.17 13.03
N THR A 258 -3.23 8.47 13.19
CA THR A 258 -4.09 9.23 12.28
C THR A 258 -3.29 9.86 11.15
N ASP A 259 -3.87 9.90 9.96
CA ASP A 259 -3.28 10.49 8.75
C ASP A 259 -4.35 11.31 7.98
N LYS A 260 -3.91 12.02 6.94
CA LYS A 260 -4.73 12.87 6.06
C LYS A 260 -4.96 12.24 4.68
N HIS A 261 -4.83 10.92 4.60
CA HIS A 261 -5.14 10.13 3.41
C HIS A 261 -6.63 10.24 3.01
N PRO A 262 -7.03 9.82 1.78
CA PRO A 262 -8.42 9.92 1.35
C PRO A 262 -9.31 8.83 1.95
N TYR A 263 -8.69 7.77 2.48
CA TYR A 263 -9.34 6.60 3.06
C TYR A 263 -8.56 6.17 4.30
N THR A 264 -9.28 5.63 5.29
CA THR A 264 -8.64 4.76 6.27
C THR A 264 -8.05 3.56 5.53
N LEU A 265 -6.79 3.25 5.79
CA LEU A 265 -6.04 2.20 5.08
C LEU A 265 -5.88 0.97 5.96
N LEU A 266 -6.22 -0.19 5.40
CA LEU A 266 -5.87 -1.51 5.94
C LEU A 266 -4.64 -1.99 5.17
N GLY A 267 -3.47 -1.84 5.77
CA GLY A 267 -2.21 -1.91 5.04
C GLY A 267 -1.62 -3.32 4.88
N VAL A 268 -0.44 -3.37 4.26
CA VAL A 268 0.29 -4.60 3.91
C VAL A 268 0.57 -5.51 5.11
N LYS A 269 0.65 -4.97 6.34
CA LYS A 269 0.89 -5.77 7.55
C LYS A 269 -0.24 -6.76 7.84
N LEU A 270 -1.45 -6.59 7.28
CA LEU A 270 -2.50 -7.60 7.34
C LEU A 270 -2.02 -8.97 6.84
N LEU A 271 -1.17 -8.98 5.80
CA LEU A 271 -0.64 -10.20 5.20
C LEU A 271 0.27 -10.99 6.15
N GLN A 272 0.78 -10.39 7.23
CA GLN A 272 1.53 -11.12 8.26
C GLN A 272 0.63 -12.10 9.04
N TYR A 273 -0.70 -11.87 8.99
CA TYR A 273 -1.68 -12.60 9.78
C TYR A 273 -2.59 -13.49 8.93
N GLY A 274 -2.43 -13.51 7.61
CA GLY A 274 -3.25 -14.35 6.74
C GLY A 274 -3.01 -14.15 5.26
N LYS A 275 -3.80 -14.87 4.46
CA LYS A 275 -3.85 -14.73 3.01
C LYS A 275 -5.02 -13.84 2.62
N VAL A 276 -4.83 -13.02 1.60
CA VAL A 276 -5.87 -12.17 1.04
C VAL A 276 -6.22 -12.65 -0.36
N THR A 277 -7.50 -12.82 -0.66
CA THR A 277 -7.98 -13.02 -2.02
C THR A 277 -8.97 -11.92 -2.39
N ILE A 278 -8.77 -11.31 -3.55
CA ILE A 278 -9.59 -10.22 -4.09
C ILE A 278 -10.21 -10.71 -5.40
N ASP A 279 -11.52 -10.94 -5.39
CA ASP A 279 -12.31 -11.28 -6.59
C ASP A 279 -12.91 -9.97 -7.12
N TYR A 280 -12.11 -9.26 -7.92
CA TYR A 280 -12.48 -7.92 -8.42
C TYR A 280 -13.80 -7.91 -9.20
N PRO A 281 -14.07 -8.85 -10.13
CA PRO A 281 -15.31 -8.85 -10.91
C PRO A 281 -16.58 -8.99 -10.07
N ARG A 282 -16.48 -9.64 -8.91
CA ARG A 282 -17.61 -9.86 -7.99
C ARG A 282 -17.63 -8.88 -6.82
N GLY A 283 -16.63 -8.01 -6.70
CA GLY A 283 -16.48 -7.09 -5.59
C GLY A 283 -16.37 -7.80 -4.24
N ARG A 284 -15.56 -8.85 -4.16
CA ARG A 284 -15.40 -9.64 -2.92
C ARG A 284 -13.96 -9.66 -2.46
N PHE A 285 -13.78 -9.42 -1.18
CA PHE A 285 -12.52 -9.55 -0.46
C PHE A 285 -12.61 -10.75 0.48
N TYR A 286 -11.59 -11.57 0.52
CA TYR A 286 -11.51 -12.71 1.42
C TYR A 286 -10.25 -12.61 2.26
N PHE A 287 -10.38 -12.85 3.56
CA PHE A 287 -9.24 -12.91 4.46
C PHE A 287 -9.18 -14.28 5.16
N GLU A 288 -8.14 -15.05 4.84
CA GLU A 288 -7.86 -16.34 5.43
C GLU A 288 -6.76 -16.21 6.48
N ALA A 289 -7.17 -15.88 7.70
CA ALA A 289 -6.25 -15.70 8.81
C ALA A 289 -5.52 -17.00 9.17
N PHE A 290 -4.24 -16.86 9.55
CA PHE A 290 -3.44 -17.95 10.13
C PHE A 290 -3.89 -18.27 11.56
N GLN A 291 -4.38 -17.26 12.29
CA GLN A 291 -4.97 -17.39 13.62
C GLN A 291 -6.21 -16.51 13.74
N PRO A 292 -7.29 -16.98 14.39
CA PRO A 292 -8.55 -16.23 14.49
C PRO A 292 -8.49 -15.06 15.48
N ASP A 293 -7.57 -15.08 16.44
CA ASP A 293 -7.37 -14.04 17.44
C ASP A 293 -5.87 -13.74 17.57
N ASN A 294 -5.51 -12.46 17.46
CA ASN A 294 -4.13 -11.99 17.34
C ASN A 294 -3.88 -10.85 18.32
N GLU A 295 -2.91 -11.04 19.20
CA GLU A 295 -2.41 -9.98 20.07
C GLU A 295 -1.39 -9.11 19.34
N ILE A 296 -1.62 -7.81 19.28
CA ILE A 296 -0.74 -6.87 18.61
C ILE A 296 0.17 -6.20 19.63
N ASN A 297 1.47 -6.22 19.34
CA ASN A 297 2.47 -5.52 20.13
C ASN A 297 3.29 -4.63 19.20
N ASN A 298 2.73 -3.47 18.86
CA ASN A 298 3.35 -2.50 17.95
C ASN A 298 3.68 -1.19 18.66
N GLN A 299 4.58 -1.29 19.64
CA GLN A 299 5.16 -0.13 20.30
C GLN A 299 5.83 0.81 19.30
N CYS A 300 5.68 2.12 19.55
CA CYS A 300 6.14 3.17 18.66
C CYS A 300 7.23 4.00 19.32
N ASN A 301 8.15 4.59 18.56
CA ASN A 301 9.25 5.37 19.14
C ASN A 301 8.74 6.69 19.73
N ASN A 302 9.34 7.19 20.80
CA ASN A 302 8.94 8.44 21.43
C ASN A 302 9.24 9.73 20.61
N PHE A 303 9.97 9.60 19.52
CA PHE A 303 10.17 10.56 18.43
C PHE A 303 10.74 9.79 17.23
N ASP A 304 10.62 10.36 16.04
CA ASP A 304 11.14 9.77 14.80
C ASP A 304 12.29 10.62 14.25
N LEU A 305 13.14 9.97 13.45
CA LEU A 305 14.35 10.55 12.91
C LEU A 305 14.38 10.38 11.39
N THR A 306 14.98 11.34 10.71
CA THR A 306 15.22 11.32 9.27
C THR A 306 16.65 11.70 8.95
N VAL A 307 17.16 11.25 7.80
CA VAL A 307 18.48 11.60 7.29
C VAL A 307 18.37 12.75 6.31
N LYS A 308 19.11 13.84 6.54
CA LYS A 308 19.25 14.97 5.60
C LYS A 308 20.73 15.31 5.46
N ASP A 309 21.24 15.35 4.23
CA ASP A 309 22.65 15.62 3.92
C ASP A 309 23.63 14.76 4.75
N GLY A 310 23.22 13.50 4.95
CA GLY A 310 23.90 12.48 5.72
C GLY A 310 23.85 12.64 7.24
N ASP A 311 23.26 13.70 7.78
CA ASP A 311 23.07 13.91 9.22
C ASP A 311 21.67 13.45 9.67
N LEU A 312 21.56 13.11 10.96
CA LEU A 312 20.29 12.71 11.58
C LEU A 312 19.58 13.91 12.20
N TYR A 313 18.30 14.04 11.87
CA TYR A 313 17.41 15.09 12.36
C TYR A 313 16.13 14.51 12.93
N VAL A 314 15.57 15.20 13.92
CA VAL A 314 14.23 14.90 14.45
C VAL A 314 13.19 15.21 13.37
N SER A 315 12.44 14.19 12.93
CA SER A 315 11.38 14.33 11.91
C SER A 315 10.00 14.51 12.55
N THR A 316 9.76 13.83 13.68
CA THR A 316 8.47 13.85 14.38
C THR A 316 8.70 13.76 15.88
N VAL A 317 8.03 14.62 16.65
CA VAL A 317 8.04 14.58 18.11
C VAL A 317 6.71 14.07 18.62
N TRP A 318 6.72 13.22 19.64
CA TRP A 318 5.54 12.69 20.30
C TRP A 318 5.47 13.20 21.74
N SER A 319 4.32 13.07 22.40
CA SER A 319 3.98 13.80 23.64
C SER A 319 5.04 13.72 24.74
N SER A 320 5.70 12.56 24.93
CA SER A 320 6.73 12.41 25.96
C SER A 320 8.01 13.23 25.71
N THR A 321 8.23 13.65 24.47
CA THR A 321 9.38 14.45 24.02
C THR A 321 9.02 15.86 23.55
N LYS A 322 7.73 16.18 23.45
CA LYS A 322 7.23 17.54 23.16
C LYS A 322 7.74 18.54 24.21
N GLY A 323 8.22 19.69 23.73
CA GLY A 323 8.85 20.73 24.57
C GLY A 323 10.27 20.41 25.05
N LYS A 324 10.76 19.17 24.84
CA LYS A 324 12.16 18.81 25.09
C LYS A 324 12.99 18.95 23.81
N ILE A 325 12.44 18.55 22.68
CA ILE A 325 13.06 18.66 21.34
C ILE A 325 12.01 19.09 20.33
N GLU A 326 12.47 19.55 19.18
CA GLU A 326 11.67 20.07 18.08
C GLU A 326 12.04 19.41 16.75
N VAL A 327 11.10 19.44 15.80
CA VAL A 327 11.33 18.93 14.44
C VAL A 327 12.40 19.79 13.76
N GLY A 328 13.47 19.15 13.31
CA GLY A 328 14.65 19.81 12.73
C GLY A 328 15.85 19.90 13.68
N ASP A 329 15.71 19.50 14.94
CA ASP A 329 16.86 19.37 15.84
C ASP A 329 17.82 18.27 15.36
N LYS A 330 19.13 18.49 15.52
CA LYS A 330 20.18 17.62 14.97
C LYS A 330 20.73 16.65 16.02
N VAL A 331 20.81 15.36 15.69
CA VAL A 331 21.49 14.37 16.53
C VAL A 331 23.00 14.46 16.30
N ILE A 332 23.76 14.83 17.33
CA ILE A 332 25.22 14.99 17.26
C ILE A 332 25.99 13.82 17.91
N LYS A 333 25.36 13.08 18.84
CA LYS A 333 25.95 11.85 19.41
C LYS A 333 24.91 10.77 19.65
N ILE A 334 25.32 9.52 19.46
CA ILE A 334 24.56 8.31 19.79
C ILE A 334 25.36 7.51 20.82
N ASN A 335 24.77 7.25 21.99
CA ASN A 335 25.42 6.57 23.11
C ASN A 335 26.80 7.17 23.46
N GLY A 336 26.91 8.50 23.40
CA GLY A 336 28.14 9.25 23.72
C GLY A 336 29.18 9.29 22.59
N LYS A 337 29.02 8.51 21.52
CA LYS A 337 29.89 8.56 20.33
C LYS A 337 29.35 9.58 19.31
N PRO A 338 30.19 10.34 18.60
CA PRO A 338 29.75 11.21 17.52
C PRO A 338 28.84 10.48 16.53
N ALA A 339 27.74 11.11 16.13
CA ALA A 339 26.90 10.58 15.06
C ALA A 339 27.73 10.55 13.77
N LYS A 340 27.74 9.40 13.09
CA LYS A 340 28.37 9.27 11.78
C LYS A 340 27.48 9.86 10.68
N LYS A 341 27.95 9.80 9.44
CA LYS A 341 27.10 10.06 8.27
C LYS A 341 26.29 8.82 7.91
N TYR A 342 25.04 9.02 7.51
CA TYR A 342 24.10 7.98 7.12
C TYR A 342 23.66 8.15 5.68
N ASP A 343 23.40 7.04 5.00
CA ASP A 343 22.75 7.08 3.69
C ASP A 343 21.23 7.18 3.87
N PHE A 344 20.58 8.04 3.08
CA PHE A 344 19.14 8.28 3.18
C PHE A 344 18.33 7.04 2.83
N CYS A 345 18.69 6.34 1.75
CA CYS A 345 17.98 5.15 1.33
C CYS A 345 18.20 3.97 2.28
N GLU A 346 19.43 3.75 2.75
CA GLU A 346 19.70 2.78 3.80
C GLU A 346 18.88 3.06 5.07
N SER A 347 18.68 4.34 5.44
CA SER A 347 17.85 4.70 6.59
C SER A 347 16.37 4.35 6.39
N ILE A 348 15.85 4.45 5.16
CA ILE A 348 14.46 4.07 4.83
C ILE A 348 14.32 2.55 4.80
N LEU A 349 15.22 1.87 4.10
CA LEU A 349 15.13 0.43 3.86
C LEU A 349 15.47 -0.40 5.11
N ASN A 350 16.52 0.03 5.81
CA ASN A 350 17.16 -0.74 6.87
C ASN A 350 17.22 0.01 8.19
N GLY A 351 16.68 1.22 8.32
CA GLY A 351 16.72 2.00 9.55
C GLY A 351 18.14 2.39 9.98
N ILE A 352 18.25 3.05 11.12
CA ILE A 352 19.56 3.42 11.70
C ILE A 352 20.08 2.26 12.57
N PRO A 353 21.21 1.62 12.22
CA PRO A 353 21.70 0.43 12.93
C PRO A 353 21.85 0.64 14.44
N GLU A 354 22.44 1.77 14.84
CA GLU A 354 22.69 2.11 16.24
C GLU A 354 21.42 2.28 17.09
N LEU A 355 20.26 2.47 16.45
CA LEU A 355 18.96 2.57 17.12
C LEU A 355 18.26 1.22 17.25
N LYS A 356 18.69 0.20 16.51
CA LYS A 356 18.08 -1.15 16.51
C LYS A 356 18.63 -2.07 17.59
N GLU A 357 19.88 -1.87 17.99
CA GLU A 357 20.60 -2.78 18.89
C GLU A 357 20.09 -2.77 20.34
N LYS A 358 19.46 -1.68 20.78
CA LYS A 358 19.10 -1.48 22.20
C LYS A 358 17.64 -1.10 22.36
N LYS A 359 17.04 -1.53 23.48
CA LYS A 359 15.70 -1.09 23.90
C LYS A 359 15.59 0.42 24.12
N GLN A 360 16.69 1.04 24.53
CA GLN A 360 16.80 2.47 24.75
C GLN A 360 18.18 2.95 24.30
N THR A 361 18.22 4.12 23.66
CA THR A 361 19.44 4.72 23.14
C THR A 361 19.55 6.17 23.62
N LYS A 362 20.70 6.56 24.17
CA LYS A 362 20.92 7.95 24.60
C LYS A 362 21.38 8.78 23.41
N LEU A 363 20.58 9.76 23.02
CA LEU A 363 20.91 10.73 21.97
C LEU A 363 21.33 12.06 22.60
N THR A 364 22.42 12.62 22.09
CA THR A 364 22.76 14.03 22.34
C THR A 364 22.32 14.83 21.13
N ILE A 365 21.44 15.79 21.36
CA ILE A 365 20.72 16.54 20.33
C ILE A 365 21.05 18.02 20.48
N GLU A 366 21.49 18.63 19.39
CA GLU A 366 21.68 20.07 19.25
C GLU A 366 20.31 20.71 18.94
N THR A 367 19.87 21.60 19.83
CA THR A 367 18.59 22.33 19.73
C THR A 367 18.85 23.83 19.70
N ALA A 368 17.85 24.63 19.30
CA ALA A 368 17.94 26.09 19.36
C ALA A 368 18.24 26.62 20.80
N SER A 369 17.83 25.88 21.82
CA SER A 369 18.07 26.20 23.24
C SER A 369 19.38 25.63 23.82
N GLY A 370 20.22 25.02 22.98
CA GLY A 370 21.46 24.37 23.38
C GLY A 370 21.42 22.84 23.30
N ILE A 371 22.42 22.18 23.90
CA ILE A 371 22.60 20.73 23.80
C ILE A 371 21.71 20.01 24.84
N LYS A 372 20.93 19.03 24.39
CA LYS A 372 20.07 18.19 25.24
C LYS A 372 20.44 16.72 25.13
N ASN A 373 20.24 15.97 26.22
CA ASN A 373 20.36 14.52 26.22
C ASN A 373 18.96 13.90 26.34
N ILE A 374 18.54 13.15 25.33
CA ILE A 374 17.22 12.51 25.24
C ILE A 374 17.38 11.00 25.15
N ILE A 375 16.50 10.26 25.80
CA ILE A 375 16.42 8.81 25.65
C ILE A 375 15.47 8.51 24.49
N TYR A 376 15.98 7.93 23.42
CA TYR A 376 15.21 7.34 22.33
C TYR A 376 14.77 5.94 22.75
N LYS A 377 13.46 5.68 22.75
CA LYS A 377 12.88 4.41 23.19
C LYS A 377 11.53 4.16 22.54
N LYS A 378 11.11 2.90 22.55
CA LYS A 378 9.74 2.52 22.25
C LYS A 378 8.83 2.77 23.45
N GLU A 379 7.62 3.25 23.16
CA GLU A 379 6.51 3.49 24.09
C GLU A 379 5.34 2.57 23.78
#